data_AF-A0A6L5XGM4-F1
#
_entry.id   AF-A0A6L5XGM4-F1
#
_cell.length_a   1.000
_cell.length_b   1.000
_cell.length_c   1.000
_cell.angle_alpha   90.00
_cell.angle_beta   90.00
_cell.angle_gamma   90.00
#
_symmetry.space_group_name_H-M   'P 1'
#
loop_
_entity.id
_entity.type
_entity.pdbx_description
1 polymer ?
#
loop_
_entity_poly.entity_id
_entity_poly.type
_entity_poly.pdbx_seq_one_letter_code
_entity_poly.pdbx_strand_id
1 'polypeptide(L)'
;MKGKSLALTLGVCSLLLLSSCIKDEPLNAECDIEQVVIHCPDASTVFYSLADTSQTVLYTDSTIVFNVRRNADLKQVTPEFKVTPGATVESLGGTPDFETDSLARYRVTSQDGNWHRYYTLRFNRVARTVSDTVCFDFENYELEAKSRKYYVWHNVLGLDWACGNGGFKLSMPSARPEAYPTVPVPDGYDGAAVKLTTLSTGAFGAMAGKRIAAGNLFLGTFDVENALKDALSATRFGVPFDKKPVKVTGYYKYTPGPTFQDKSGGAIAGRVDSASVYAVFYLNHDASGKAVMLNGANVTSSSSIVGFARLNPVTPTSEWTYFEMVFKFNKDIDYQLLDNMGYNLTIVFSSSVLGDQFMGAIGSELQVDKVRLICTKEE
;
A
#
# COMPACT_ATOMS: atom_id res chain seq x y z
N MET A 1 3.92 -25.56 86.44
CA MET A 1 2.94 -25.15 85.41
C MET A 1 3.26 -23.74 84.94
N LYS A 2 3.50 -23.61 83.61
CA LYS A 2 3.40 -22.43 82.73
C LYS A 2 4.11 -21.11 83.10
N GLY A 3 4.98 -20.65 82.19
CA GLY A 3 5.29 -19.23 82.00
C GLY A 3 6.55 -18.99 81.16
N LYS A 4 6.38 -18.47 79.95
CA LYS A 4 7.39 -18.30 78.89
C LYS A 4 8.24 -17.02 79.05
N SER A 5 9.45 -17.05 78.50
CA SER A 5 9.95 -16.17 77.41
C SER A 5 11.36 -15.59 77.64
N LEU A 6 12.05 -15.42 76.51
CA LEU A 6 13.10 -14.44 76.22
C LEU A 6 14.56 -14.88 76.39
N ALA A 7 15.23 -15.18 75.25
CA ALA A 7 16.54 -14.63 74.91
C ALA A 7 16.94 -14.97 73.45
N LEU A 8 16.91 -13.93 72.62
CA LEU A 8 17.82 -13.61 71.50
C LEU A 8 19.25 -14.11 71.83
N THR A 9 20.11 -14.69 70.99
CA THR A 9 20.63 -14.26 69.68
C THR A 9 21.72 -15.29 69.30
N LEU A 10 21.81 -15.74 68.04
CA LEU A 10 23.09 -15.97 67.37
C LEU A 10 22.84 -16.22 65.87
N GLY A 11 23.08 -15.21 65.06
CA GLY A 11 23.24 -15.39 63.62
C GLY A 11 24.67 -15.77 63.30
N VAL A 12 24.87 -16.75 62.41
CA VAL A 12 26.08 -16.85 61.58
C VAL A 12 25.69 -17.51 60.24
N CYS A 13 25.86 -16.72 59.18
CA CYS A 13 26.20 -17.08 57.80
C CYS A 13 25.58 -18.34 57.16
N SER A 14 24.61 -18.11 56.29
CA SER A 14 24.36 -18.95 55.11
C SER A 14 24.02 -18.07 53.91
N LEU A 15 24.95 -17.17 53.56
CA LEU A 15 24.97 -16.47 52.27
C LEU A 15 25.76 -17.35 51.28
N LEU A 16 25.14 -18.45 50.87
CA LEU A 16 25.61 -19.24 49.73
C LEU A 16 25.24 -18.50 48.45
N LEU A 17 26.23 -17.78 47.91
CA LEU A 17 26.58 -17.67 46.49
C LEU A 17 25.46 -18.06 45.50
N LEU A 18 24.50 -17.16 45.28
CA LEU A 18 23.76 -17.09 44.03
C LEU A 18 24.51 -16.15 43.08
N SER A 19 25.70 -16.56 42.64
CA SER A 19 26.29 -15.98 41.42
C SER A 19 25.50 -16.52 40.24
N SER A 20 24.35 -15.91 39.99
CA SER A 20 23.68 -16.01 38.71
C SER A 20 24.69 -15.59 37.65
N CYS A 21 25.09 -16.53 36.79
CA CYS A 21 25.74 -16.20 35.54
C CYS A 21 24.68 -15.45 34.71
N ILE A 22 24.61 -14.13 34.85
CA ILE A 22 24.01 -13.28 33.83
C ILE A 22 24.92 -13.46 32.62
N LYS A 23 24.56 -14.42 31.76
CA LYS A 23 25.18 -14.55 30.46
C LYS A 23 24.76 -13.30 29.71
N ASP A 24 25.74 -12.48 29.31
CA ASP A 24 25.47 -11.29 28.51
C ASP A 24 24.58 -11.68 27.33
N GLU A 25 23.52 -10.90 27.13
CA GLU A 25 22.61 -11.10 26.03
C GLU A 25 23.42 -11.04 24.73
N PRO A 26 23.25 -12.01 23.81
CA PRO A 26 24.04 -12.05 22.59
C PRO A 26 23.86 -10.73 21.83
N LEU A 27 24.98 -10.20 21.30
CA LEU A 27 24.97 -9.00 20.48
C LEU A 27 23.98 -9.16 19.32
N ASN A 28 23.26 -8.08 19.02
CA ASN A 28 22.22 -8.10 18.00
C ASN A 28 22.79 -8.39 16.60
N ALA A 29 22.19 -9.37 15.91
CA ALA A 29 22.56 -9.78 14.55
C ALA A 29 21.82 -8.98 13.46
N GLU A 30 20.81 -8.20 13.81
CA GLU A 30 20.03 -7.41 12.86
C GLU A 30 20.82 -6.18 12.37
N CYS A 31 20.67 -5.84 11.10
CA CYS A 31 21.39 -4.75 10.44
C CYS A 31 20.46 -3.98 9.50
N ASP A 32 19.34 -3.50 10.03
CA ASP A 32 18.30 -2.84 9.26
C ASP A 32 18.27 -1.33 9.48
N ILE A 33 17.90 -0.60 8.42
CA ILE A 33 17.43 0.78 8.54
C ILE A 33 15.94 0.68 8.87
N GLU A 34 15.51 1.24 10.00
CA GLU A 34 14.11 1.27 10.41
C GLU A 34 13.40 2.55 9.94
N GLN A 35 14.14 3.65 9.88
CA GLN A 35 13.63 4.96 9.46
C GLN A 35 14.75 5.80 8.86
N VAL A 36 14.39 6.62 7.87
CA VAL A 36 15.24 7.69 7.35
C VAL A 36 14.53 9.01 7.56
N VAL A 37 15.27 10.00 8.06
CA VAL A 37 14.84 11.40 8.14
C VAL A 37 15.79 12.23 7.30
N ILE A 38 15.26 13.10 6.45
CA ILE A 38 16.01 13.97 5.57
C ILE A 38 16.03 15.38 6.13
N HIS A 39 17.23 15.86 6.44
CA HIS A 39 17.45 17.24 6.87
C HIS A 39 17.89 18.10 5.70
N CYS A 40 17.34 19.30 5.61
CA CYS A 40 17.74 20.33 4.65
C CYS A 40 17.36 21.72 5.19
N PRO A 41 17.98 22.81 4.70
CA PRO A 41 17.73 24.16 5.21
C PRO A 41 16.29 24.62 5.07
N ASP A 42 15.65 24.30 3.94
CA ASP A 42 14.25 24.62 3.67
C ASP A 42 13.54 23.43 3.01
N ALA A 43 12.94 22.59 3.87
CA ALA A 43 12.19 21.43 3.45
C ALA A 43 11.01 21.75 2.52
N SER A 44 10.44 22.96 2.57
CA SER A 44 9.30 23.33 1.71
C SER A 44 9.69 23.54 0.25
N THR A 45 10.96 23.87 -0.01
CA THR A 45 11.52 24.02 -1.37
C THR A 45 11.99 22.69 -1.98
N VAL A 46 12.29 21.71 -1.12
CA VAL A 46 12.76 20.38 -1.53
C VAL A 46 11.59 19.40 -1.64
N PHE A 47 10.71 19.40 -0.64
CA PHE A 47 9.60 18.46 -0.47
C PHE A 47 8.25 19.14 -0.65
N TYR A 48 7.21 18.33 -0.84
CA TYR A 48 5.85 18.81 -1.00
C TYR A 48 5.17 19.02 0.36
N SER A 49 5.47 18.17 1.34
CA SER A 49 5.08 18.29 2.75
C SER A 49 6.27 18.10 3.69
N LEU A 50 6.20 18.66 4.91
CA LEU A 50 7.18 18.38 5.97
C LEU A 50 7.22 16.90 6.36
N ALA A 51 6.10 16.18 6.24
CA ALA A 51 6.05 14.75 6.53
C ALA A 51 6.85 13.92 5.52
N ASP A 52 7.02 14.41 4.28
CA ASP A 52 7.78 13.73 3.23
C ASP A 52 9.29 13.72 3.51
N THR A 53 9.73 14.45 4.56
CA THR A 53 11.12 14.40 5.01
C THR A 53 11.45 13.10 5.75
N SER A 54 10.45 12.29 6.13
CA SER A 54 10.68 11.07 6.91
C SER A 54 9.96 9.86 6.30
N GLN A 55 10.65 8.73 6.24
CA GLN A 55 10.09 7.46 5.77
C GLN A 55 10.47 6.33 6.73
N THR A 56 9.48 5.54 7.16
CA THR A 56 9.71 4.22 7.77
C THR A 56 10.10 3.22 6.68
N VAL A 57 11.14 2.44 6.93
CA VAL A 57 11.67 1.47 5.97
C VAL A 57 11.24 0.08 6.39
N LEU A 58 10.63 -0.67 5.48
CA LEU A 58 10.23 -2.06 5.76
C LEU A 58 11.46 -2.97 5.74
N TYR A 59 11.48 -3.99 6.60
CA TYR A 59 12.59 -4.96 6.66
C TYR A 59 12.79 -5.75 5.35
N THR A 60 11.86 -5.70 4.41
CA THR A 60 12.00 -6.32 3.08
C THR A 60 12.61 -5.37 2.04
N ASP A 61 12.65 -4.06 2.33
CA ASP A 61 13.12 -3.04 1.41
C ASP A 61 14.63 -2.82 1.52
N SER A 62 15.26 -2.53 0.39
CA SER A 62 16.67 -2.13 0.34
C SER A 62 16.90 -0.98 -0.62
N THR A 63 15.81 -0.40 -1.12
CA THR A 63 15.78 0.84 -1.90
C THR A 63 14.82 1.79 -1.22
N ILE A 64 15.30 2.98 -0.88
CA ILE A 64 14.57 4.03 -0.17
C ILE A 64 14.48 5.21 -1.14
N VAL A 65 13.28 5.68 -1.45
CA VAL A 65 13.05 6.69 -2.48
C VAL A 65 12.31 7.88 -1.88
N PHE A 66 12.95 9.04 -1.91
CA PHE A 66 12.33 10.31 -1.55
C PHE A 66 11.91 11.06 -2.81
N ASN A 67 10.61 11.33 -2.93
CA ASN A 67 10.08 12.15 -4.01
C ASN A 67 10.25 13.64 -3.65
N VAL A 68 10.92 14.39 -4.51
CA VAL A 68 11.22 15.81 -4.32
C VAL A 68 10.65 16.64 -5.46
N ARG A 69 10.54 17.95 -5.23
CA ARG A 69 10.11 18.90 -6.26
C ARG A 69 11.05 18.84 -7.45
N ARG A 70 10.50 19.07 -8.65
CA ARG A 70 11.26 19.03 -9.91
C ARG A 70 12.55 19.87 -9.87
N ASN A 71 12.48 21.05 -9.25
CA ASN A 71 13.58 22.01 -9.16
C ASN A 71 14.21 22.06 -7.76
N ALA A 72 14.03 21.02 -6.95
CA ALA A 72 14.61 20.95 -5.61
C ALA A 72 16.15 21.05 -5.67
N ASP A 73 16.71 21.93 -4.83
CA ASP A 73 18.16 22.01 -4.58
C ASP A 73 18.53 20.95 -3.52
N LEU A 74 19.33 19.96 -3.93
CA LEU A 74 19.71 18.83 -3.09
C LEU A 74 21.13 18.97 -2.50
N LYS A 75 21.82 20.09 -2.71
CA LYS A 75 23.22 20.29 -2.28
C LYS A 75 23.43 20.21 -0.77
N GLN A 76 22.41 20.53 0.01
CA GLN A 76 22.47 20.56 1.49
C GLN A 76 21.51 19.55 2.11
N VAL A 77 21.19 18.49 1.38
CA VAL A 77 20.35 17.40 1.86
C VAL A 77 21.21 16.38 2.58
N THR A 78 20.89 16.08 3.84
CA THR A 78 21.61 15.11 4.66
C THR A 78 20.65 14.09 5.27
N PRO A 79 20.80 12.79 4.96
CA PRO A 79 20.00 11.75 5.58
C PRO A 79 20.51 11.41 6.98
N GLU A 80 19.58 11.26 7.92
CA GLU A 80 19.77 10.65 9.23
C GLU A 80 19.07 9.29 9.24
N PHE A 81 19.77 8.27 9.74
CA PHE A 81 19.29 6.89 9.75
C PHE A 81 19.03 6.44 11.19
N LYS A 82 17.82 5.96 11.43
CA LYS A 82 17.55 5.11 12.58
C LYS A 82 17.76 3.65 12.17
N VAL A 83 18.72 2.98 12.78
CA VAL A 83 19.04 1.58 12.52
C VAL A 83 18.68 0.69 13.70
N THR A 84 18.69 -0.63 13.49
CA THR A 84 18.48 -1.63 14.54
C THR A 84 19.44 -1.40 15.72
N PRO A 85 19.01 -1.67 16.97
CA PRO A 85 19.82 -1.38 18.15
C PRO A 85 21.22 -2.02 18.07
N GLY A 86 22.25 -1.18 18.20
CA GLY A 86 23.65 -1.59 18.17
C GLY A 86 24.27 -1.72 16.78
N ALA A 87 23.49 -1.64 15.70
CA ALA A 87 24.01 -1.61 14.34
C ALA A 87 24.68 -0.27 14.00
N THR A 88 25.52 -0.28 12.97
CA THR A 88 26.21 0.90 12.45
C THR A 88 25.91 1.07 10.96
N VAL A 89 25.83 2.31 10.47
CA VAL A 89 25.62 2.64 9.06
C VAL A 89 26.79 3.43 8.51
N GLU A 90 27.28 3.01 7.34
CA GLU A 90 28.36 3.69 6.61
C GLU A 90 27.95 3.97 5.16
N SER A 91 28.36 5.12 4.62
CA SER A 91 28.21 5.41 3.20
C SER A 91 29.37 4.78 2.42
N LEU A 92 29.05 4.07 1.34
CA LEU A 92 30.06 3.38 0.53
C LEU A 92 30.77 4.29 -0.47
N GLY A 93 30.25 5.51 -0.69
CA GLY A 93 30.80 6.51 -1.62
C GLY A 93 31.39 7.74 -0.94
N GLY A 94 31.53 7.75 0.39
CA GLY A 94 31.84 8.96 1.15
C GLY A 94 30.60 9.84 1.36
N THR A 95 30.77 11.16 1.48
CA THR A 95 29.62 12.07 1.60
C THR A 95 28.88 12.13 0.25
N PRO A 96 27.61 11.72 0.17
CA PRO A 96 26.89 11.72 -1.10
C PRO A 96 26.63 13.13 -1.61
N ASP A 97 26.70 13.32 -2.93
CA ASP A 97 26.23 14.51 -3.62
C ASP A 97 24.92 14.20 -4.36
N PHE A 98 23.80 14.46 -3.70
CA PHE A 98 22.47 14.19 -4.24
C PHE A 98 22.07 15.14 -5.38
N GLU A 99 22.80 16.24 -5.58
CA GLU A 99 22.50 17.17 -6.67
C GLU A 99 22.90 16.58 -8.02
N THR A 100 24.11 16.01 -8.09
CA THR A 100 24.68 15.42 -9.32
C THR A 100 24.40 13.92 -9.45
N ASP A 101 24.43 13.18 -8.35
CA ASP A 101 24.06 11.77 -8.29
C ASP A 101 22.91 11.58 -7.30
N SER A 102 21.69 11.46 -7.84
CA SER A 102 20.50 11.27 -7.01
C SER A 102 20.52 9.98 -6.19
N LEU A 103 21.50 9.09 -6.36
CA LEU A 103 21.62 7.79 -5.72
C LEU A 103 22.82 7.73 -4.77
N ALA A 104 22.60 7.21 -3.57
CA ALA A 104 23.66 6.91 -2.60
C ALA A 104 23.52 5.47 -2.08
N ARG A 105 24.67 4.81 -1.85
CA ARG A 105 24.72 3.44 -1.32
C ARG A 105 25.25 3.42 0.09
N TYR A 106 24.55 2.71 0.96
CA TYR A 106 24.88 2.54 2.37
C TYR A 106 25.05 1.07 2.71
N ARG A 107 25.90 0.80 3.69
CA ARG A 107 26.02 -0.51 4.34
C ARG A 107 25.67 -0.37 5.80
N VAL A 108 24.75 -1.20 6.27
CA VAL A 108 24.47 -1.36 7.69
C VAL A 108 25.14 -2.63 8.16
N THR A 109 25.87 -2.57 9.27
CA THR A 109 26.56 -3.70 9.88
C THR A 109 25.97 -3.95 11.27
N SER A 110 25.67 -5.21 11.59
CA SER A 110 25.07 -5.63 12.85
C SER A 110 25.97 -5.32 14.05
N GLN A 111 25.40 -5.31 15.25
CA GLN A 111 26.15 -5.05 16.48
C GLN A 111 27.25 -6.09 16.70
N ASP A 112 27.00 -7.34 16.32
CA ASP A 112 27.97 -8.43 16.40
C ASP A 112 29.05 -8.40 15.28
N GLY A 113 28.90 -7.51 14.29
CA GLY A 113 29.81 -7.35 13.16
C GLY A 113 29.78 -8.46 12.10
N ASN A 114 28.98 -9.51 12.32
CA ASN A 114 28.98 -10.70 11.45
C ASN A 114 28.04 -10.56 10.24
N TRP A 115 27.07 -9.66 10.32
CA TRP A 115 26.04 -9.49 9.31
C TRP A 115 26.04 -8.07 8.77
N HIS A 116 25.70 -7.95 7.50
CA HIS A 116 25.57 -6.66 6.85
C HIS A 116 24.52 -6.67 5.76
N ARG A 117 23.91 -5.50 5.55
CA ARG A 117 22.92 -5.27 4.51
C ARG A 117 23.23 -3.99 3.74
N TYR A 118 22.94 -4.02 2.44
CA TYR A 118 23.15 -2.89 1.55
C TYR A 118 21.83 -2.18 1.26
N TYR A 119 21.85 -0.86 1.34
CA TYR A 119 20.73 0.02 1.03
C TYR A 119 21.09 1.00 -0.07
N THR A 120 20.10 1.32 -0.89
CA THR A 120 20.18 2.39 -1.90
C THR A 120 19.19 3.49 -1.50
N LEU A 121 19.68 4.70 -1.27
CA LEU A 121 18.86 5.89 -1.07
C LEU A 121 18.82 6.66 -2.38
N ARG A 122 17.62 7.05 -2.86
CA ARG A 122 17.46 7.82 -4.08
C ARG A 122 16.51 9.00 -3.90
N PHE A 123 16.85 10.13 -4.50
CA PHE A 123 15.91 11.23 -4.72
C PHE A 123 15.30 11.16 -6.12
N ASN A 124 13.98 11.24 -6.21
CA ASN A 124 13.25 11.27 -7.46
C ASN A 124 12.60 12.64 -7.65
N ARG A 125 13.07 13.40 -8.64
CA ARG A 125 12.49 14.69 -9.01
C ARG A 125 11.18 14.45 -9.76
N VAL A 126 10.05 14.75 -9.12
CA VAL A 126 8.72 14.49 -9.69
C VAL A 126 8.38 15.57 -10.70
N ALA A 127 8.12 15.18 -11.95
CA ALA A 127 7.57 16.05 -12.97
C ALA A 127 6.05 16.19 -12.77
N ARG A 128 5.51 17.41 -12.93
CA ARG A 128 4.05 17.64 -12.88
C ARG A 128 3.36 17.04 -14.11
N THR A 129 2.14 16.57 -13.91
CA THR A 129 1.30 16.05 -14.99
C THR A 129 0.87 17.23 -15.87
N VAL A 130 1.40 17.40 -17.07
CA VAL A 130 1.03 18.54 -17.95
C VAL A 130 -0.37 18.34 -18.57
N SER A 131 -0.83 17.09 -18.71
CA SER A 131 -2.13 16.78 -19.31
C SER A 131 -3.29 16.93 -18.32
N ASP A 132 -4.43 17.44 -18.78
CA ASP A 132 -5.69 17.49 -18.01
C ASP A 132 -6.40 16.14 -17.99
N THR A 133 -5.89 15.16 -18.74
CA THR A 133 -6.42 13.80 -18.78
C THR A 133 -5.30 12.81 -18.52
N VAL A 134 -5.49 11.96 -17.52
CA VAL A 134 -4.63 10.81 -17.24
C VAL A 134 -5.27 9.57 -17.87
N CYS A 135 -4.48 8.86 -18.68
CA CYS A 135 -4.92 7.65 -19.39
C CYS A 135 -4.43 6.39 -18.67
N PHE A 136 -5.33 5.42 -18.51
CA PHE A 136 -5.02 4.08 -18.04
C PHE A 136 -5.56 3.08 -19.05
N ASP A 137 -4.65 2.52 -19.85
CA ASP A 137 -4.97 1.61 -20.96
C ASP A 137 -4.64 0.15 -20.66
N PHE A 138 -4.05 -0.15 -19.49
CA PHE A 138 -3.76 -1.51 -19.01
C PHE A 138 -2.82 -2.37 -19.87
N GLU A 139 -2.14 -1.79 -20.86
CA GLU A 139 -1.19 -2.48 -21.75
C GLU A 139 0.12 -2.90 -21.06
N ASN A 140 0.54 -2.15 -20.05
CA ASN A 140 1.83 -2.36 -19.39
C ASN A 140 1.67 -3.26 -18.16
N TYR A 141 1.77 -4.57 -18.39
CA TYR A 141 1.76 -5.57 -17.32
C TYR A 141 2.90 -6.57 -17.48
N GLU A 142 3.33 -7.13 -16.36
CA GLU A 142 4.33 -8.19 -16.32
C GLU A 142 4.09 -9.12 -15.13
N LEU A 143 4.79 -10.26 -15.10
CA LEU A 143 4.78 -11.10 -13.92
C LEU A 143 5.65 -10.47 -12.82
N GLU A 144 5.13 -10.44 -11.61
CA GLU A 144 5.80 -9.93 -10.40
C GLU A 144 7.24 -10.46 -10.29
N ALA A 145 8.19 -9.57 -10.07
CA ALA A 145 9.61 -9.86 -10.28
C ALA A 145 10.17 -10.96 -9.37
N LYS A 146 9.76 -11.02 -8.09
CA LYS A 146 10.37 -11.93 -7.10
C LYS A 146 9.92 -13.37 -7.28
N SER A 147 8.63 -13.60 -7.49
CA SER A 147 8.04 -14.94 -7.54
C SER A 147 7.54 -15.35 -8.91
N ARG A 148 7.34 -14.39 -9.83
CA ARG A 148 6.80 -14.60 -11.18
C ARG A 148 5.46 -15.37 -11.18
N LYS A 149 4.69 -15.24 -10.11
CA LYS A 149 3.47 -16.04 -9.85
C LYS A 149 2.18 -15.39 -10.34
N TYR A 150 2.14 -14.07 -10.43
CA TYR A 150 0.95 -13.30 -10.77
C TYR A 150 1.35 -12.03 -11.50
N TYR A 151 0.39 -11.40 -12.18
CA TYR A 151 0.60 -10.18 -12.95
C TYR A 151 0.51 -8.93 -12.07
N VAL A 152 1.31 -7.92 -12.43
CA VAL A 152 1.31 -6.56 -11.89
C VAL A 152 1.20 -5.57 -13.06
N TRP A 153 0.64 -4.38 -12.80
CA TRP A 153 0.43 -3.35 -13.82
C TRP A 153 1.16 -2.08 -13.44
N HIS A 154 1.80 -1.48 -14.44
CA HIS A 154 2.56 -0.25 -14.31
C HIS A 154 1.89 0.88 -15.06
N ASN A 155 2.05 2.11 -14.58
CA ASN A 155 1.63 3.30 -15.32
C ASN A 155 2.82 4.20 -15.66
N VAL A 156 2.80 4.80 -16.84
CA VAL A 156 3.87 5.66 -17.36
C VAL A 156 4.12 6.89 -16.48
N LEU A 157 3.12 7.30 -15.68
CA LEU A 157 3.21 8.43 -14.75
C LEU A 157 3.64 8.07 -13.31
N GLY A 158 4.04 6.83 -13.04
CA GLY A 158 4.40 6.38 -11.68
C GLY A 158 3.20 6.26 -10.73
N LEU A 159 1.98 6.24 -11.28
CA LEU A 159 0.74 5.92 -10.56
C LEU A 159 0.46 4.42 -10.71
N ASP A 160 1.28 3.60 -10.05
CA ASP A 160 1.21 2.15 -10.22
C ASP A 160 -0.05 1.56 -9.59
N TRP A 161 -0.49 0.45 -10.18
CA TRP A 161 -1.66 -0.28 -9.73
C TRP A 161 -1.26 -1.37 -8.75
N ALA A 162 -2.05 -1.50 -7.69
CA ALA A 162 -1.99 -2.62 -6.76
C ALA A 162 -3.22 -3.53 -6.93
N CYS A 163 -3.04 -4.79 -6.54
CA CYS A 163 -4.10 -5.79 -6.50
C CYS A 163 -3.85 -6.79 -5.37
N GLY A 164 -4.88 -7.54 -4.99
CA GLY A 164 -4.84 -8.56 -3.94
C GLY A 164 -4.15 -9.87 -4.33
N ASN A 165 -3.54 -9.97 -5.51
CA ASN A 165 -2.93 -11.21 -6.01
C ASN A 165 -1.85 -11.76 -5.06
N GLY A 166 -1.04 -10.88 -4.45
CA GLY A 166 -0.05 -11.29 -3.45
C GLY A 166 -0.66 -11.98 -2.24
N GLY A 167 -1.86 -11.55 -1.81
CA GLY A 167 -2.62 -12.21 -0.74
C GLY A 167 -3.24 -13.53 -1.19
N PHE A 168 -3.77 -13.60 -2.42
CA PHE A 168 -4.30 -14.84 -2.99
C PHE A 168 -3.25 -15.94 -3.09
N LYS A 169 -2.00 -15.58 -3.43
CA LYS A 169 -0.85 -16.51 -3.45
C LYS A 169 -0.68 -17.26 -2.14
N LEU A 170 -0.96 -16.62 -0.99
CA LEU A 170 -0.83 -17.25 0.33
C LEU A 170 -1.84 -18.37 0.54
N SER A 171 -3.01 -18.28 -0.09
CA SER A 171 -4.05 -19.30 0.00
C SER A 171 -3.94 -20.36 -1.11
N MET A 172 -3.44 -19.97 -2.28
CA MET A 172 -3.37 -20.80 -3.49
C MET A 172 -1.95 -20.79 -4.11
N PRO A 173 -0.91 -21.28 -3.40
CA PRO A 173 0.50 -21.12 -3.82
C PRO A 173 0.87 -21.86 -5.13
N SER A 174 0.07 -22.87 -5.51
CA SER A 174 0.24 -23.64 -6.75
C SER A 174 -0.52 -23.05 -7.94
N ALA A 175 -1.30 -21.98 -7.76
CA ALA A 175 -2.03 -21.34 -8.85
C ALA A 175 -1.08 -20.84 -9.95
N ARG A 176 -1.48 -21.06 -11.21
CA ARG A 176 -0.85 -20.46 -12.38
C ARG A 176 -1.24 -18.98 -12.48
N PRO A 177 -0.43 -18.11 -13.10
CA PRO A 177 -0.73 -16.67 -13.19
C PRO A 177 -2.12 -16.34 -13.72
N GLU A 178 -2.65 -17.11 -14.66
CA GLU A 178 -3.96 -16.92 -15.30
C GLU A 178 -5.14 -17.31 -14.39
N ALA A 179 -4.87 -17.98 -13.26
CA ALA A 179 -5.86 -18.42 -12.29
C ALA A 179 -5.93 -17.49 -11.06
N TYR A 180 -5.30 -16.33 -11.11
CA TYR A 180 -5.39 -15.32 -10.06
C TYR A 180 -6.67 -14.47 -10.20
N PRO A 181 -7.11 -13.80 -9.12
CA PRO A 181 -8.29 -12.93 -9.17
C PRO A 181 -8.15 -11.75 -10.13
N THR A 182 -6.93 -11.27 -10.38
CA THR A 182 -6.66 -10.12 -11.23
C THR A 182 -5.66 -10.51 -12.31
N VAL A 183 -6.09 -10.53 -13.57
CA VAL A 183 -5.29 -11.00 -14.71
C VAL A 183 -5.47 -10.10 -15.93
N PRO A 184 -4.49 -10.00 -16.84
CA PRO A 184 -4.68 -9.33 -18.12
C PRO A 184 -5.56 -10.19 -19.03
N VAL A 185 -6.27 -9.54 -19.95
CA VAL A 185 -6.94 -10.19 -21.07
C VAL A 185 -6.50 -9.51 -22.37
N PRO A 186 -5.89 -10.23 -23.34
CA PRO A 186 -5.36 -9.62 -24.57
C PRO A 186 -6.42 -9.01 -25.48
N ASP A 187 -7.65 -9.53 -25.43
CA ASP A 187 -8.77 -9.11 -26.27
C ASP A 187 -9.68 -8.15 -25.49
N GLY A 188 -9.14 -6.96 -25.18
CA GLY A 188 -9.82 -5.87 -24.48
C GLY A 188 -10.87 -5.14 -25.32
N TYR A 189 -11.18 -3.91 -24.93
CA TYR A 189 -11.95 -2.99 -25.80
C TYR A 189 -11.08 -2.52 -26.96
N ASP A 190 -9.81 -2.21 -26.65
CA ASP A 190 -8.78 -1.88 -27.62
C ASP A 190 -7.41 -2.23 -27.02
N GLY A 191 -6.74 -3.27 -27.51
CA GLY A 191 -5.53 -3.81 -26.86
C GLY A 191 -5.87 -4.67 -25.64
N ALA A 192 -4.97 -4.72 -24.66
CA ALA A 192 -5.17 -5.52 -23.46
C ALA A 192 -6.02 -4.78 -22.41
N ALA A 193 -6.94 -5.52 -21.78
CA ALA A 193 -7.73 -5.03 -20.64
C ALA A 193 -7.35 -5.74 -19.34
N VAL A 194 -7.90 -5.30 -18.21
CA VAL A 194 -7.84 -6.04 -16.95
C VAL A 194 -9.11 -6.84 -16.74
N LYS A 195 -8.96 -8.08 -16.29
CA LYS A 195 -10.04 -8.97 -15.87
C LYS A 195 -9.93 -9.28 -14.38
N LEU A 196 -11.03 -9.05 -13.67
CA LEU A 196 -11.18 -9.21 -12.25
C LEU A 196 -12.23 -10.29 -11.99
N THR A 197 -11.85 -11.37 -11.34
CA THR A 197 -12.76 -12.48 -11.05
C THR A 197 -12.76 -12.79 -9.57
N THR A 198 -13.96 -12.92 -8.98
CA THR A 198 -14.10 -13.39 -7.60
C THR A 198 -13.85 -14.90 -7.56
N LEU A 199 -12.81 -15.32 -6.84
CA LEU A 199 -12.38 -16.70 -6.77
C LEU A 199 -12.53 -17.28 -5.37
N SER A 200 -12.65 -18.61 -5.29
CA SER A 200 -12.47 -19.33 -4.02
C SER A 200 -11.01 -19.29 -3.60
N THR A 201 -10.76 -19.15 -2.30
CA THR A 201 -9.42 -19.24 -1.69
C THR A 201 -9.07 -20.65 -1.21
N GLY A 202 -9.89 -21.64 -1.55
CA GLY A 202 -9.68 -23.04 -1.18
C GLY A 202 -9.84 -23.30 0.33
N ALA A 203 -9.43 -24.50 0.75
CA ALA A 203 -9.59 -24.95 2.14
C ALA A 203 -8.81 -24.07 3.13
N PHE A 204 -7.60 -23.64 2.76
CA PHE A 204 -6.76 -22.81 3.65
C PHE A 204 -7.38 -21.44 3.90
N GLY A 205 -7.82 -20.73 2.84
CA GLY A 205 -8.49 -19.45 3.00
C GLY A 205 -9.82 -19.59 3.74
N ALA A 206 -10.55 -20.69 3.53
CA ALA A 206 -11.76 -20.98 4.29
C ALA A 206 -11.49 -21.18 5.79
N MET A 207 -10.43 -21.89 6.18
CA MET A 207 -10.01 -22.04 7.57
C MET A 207 -9.62 -20.70 8.21
N ALA A 208 -9.04 -19.78 7.44
CA ALA A 208 -8.72 -18.43 7.88
C ALA A 208 -9.92 -17.45 7.86
N GLY A 209 -11.13 -17.92 7.53
CA GLY A 209 -12.33 -17.08 7.43
C GLY A 209 -12.34 -16.11 6.25
N LYS A 210 -11.51 -16.36 5.23
CA LYS A 210 -11.34 -15.54 4.01
C LYS A 210 -11.70 -16.36 2.76
N ARG A 211 -12.95 -16.84 2.68
CA ARG A 211 -13.39 -17.92 1.74
C ARG A 211 -13.34 -17.56 0.25
N ILE A 212 -13.44 -16.27 -0.05
CA ILE A 212 -13.37 -15.74 -1.41
C ILE A 212 -12.33 -14.63 -1.48
N ALA A 213 -11.79 -14.41 -2.67
CA ALA A 213 -10.98 -13.26 -3.01
C ALA A 213 -11.61 -12.60 -4.23
N ALA A 214 -12.14 -11.38 -4.05
CA ALA A 214 -12.57 -10.58 -5.18
C ALA A 214 -11.36 -10.16 -6.03
N GLY A 215 -11.50 -10.24 -7.35
CA GLY A 215 -10.55 -9.60 -8.25
C GLY A 215 -10.63 -8.09 -8.03
N ASN A 216 -9.49 -7.44 -7.82
CA ASN A 216 -9.45 -6.00 -7.60
C ASN A 216 -8.22 -5.36 -8.23
N LEU A 217 -8.37 -4.10 -8.62
CA LEU A 217 -7.27 -3.27 -9.09
C LEU A 217 -7.49 -1.86 -8.56
N PHE A 218 -6.46 -1.28 -7.95
CA PHE A 218 -6.57 0.04 -7.35
C PHE A 218 -5.27 0.83 -7.39
N LEU A 219 -5.36 2.16 -7.47
CA LEU A 219 -4.20 3.04 -7.30
C LEU A 219 -3.82 3.08 -5.82
N GLY A 220 -2.59 2.65 -5.51
CA GLY A 220 -2.10 2.54 -4.14
C GLY A 220 -1.06 1.43 -3.98
N THR A 221 -1.03 0.80 -2.80
CA THR A 221 -0.11 -0.30 -2.49
C THR A 221 -0.83 -1.46 -1.80
N PHE A 222 -0.26 -2.66 -1.91
CA PHE A 222 -0.78 -3.85 -1.25
C PHE A 222 0.26 -4.44 -0.29
N ASP A 223 -0.08 -4.50 0.99
CA ASP A 223 0.75 -5.10 2.03
C ASP A 223 0.43 -6.59 2.16
N VAL A 224 1.26 -7.41 1.52
CA VAL A 224 1.12 -8.87 1.50
C VAL A 224 1.24 -9.49 2.89
N GLU A 225 2.02 -8.89 3.79
CA GLU A 225 2.29 -9.46 5.11
C GLU A 225 1.08 -9.36 6.03
N ASN A 226 0.35 -8.25 5.91
CA ASN A 226 -0.90 -8.04 6.62
C ASN A 226 -2.11 -8.75 5.98
N ALA A 227 -2.00 -9.22 4.73
CA ALA A 227 -3.14 -9.79 3.98
C ALA A 227 -3.89 -10.94 4.71
N LEU A 228 -3.19 -11.80 5.47
CA LEU A 228 -3.81 -12.86 6.25
C LEU A 228 -4.34 -12.40 7.62
N LYS A 229 -3.66 -11.44 8.27
CA LYS A 229 -4.02 -10.97 9.62
C LYS A 229 -5.15 -9.94 9.55
N ASP A 230 -4.97 -8.91 8.73
CA ASP A 230 -5.91 -7.82 8.52
C ASP A 230 -5.97 -7.47 7.02
N ALA A 231 -6.93 -8.12 6.33
CA ALA A 231 -7.09 -7.98 4.89
C ALA A 231 -7.54 -6.57 4.47
N LEU A 232 -8.25 -5.84 5.35
CA LEU A 232 -8.70 -4.49 5.06
C LEU A 232 -7.53 -3.50 5.15
N SER A 233 -6.66 -3.66 6.14
CA SER A 233 -5.45 -2.84 6.26
C SER A 233 -4.41 -3.14 5.18
N ALA A 234 -4.44 -4.34 4.58
CA ALA A 234 -3.53 -4.73 3.51
C ALA A 234 -3.71 -3.92 2.22
N THR A 235 -4.92 -3.47 1.90
CA THR A 235 -5.16 -2.56 0.77
C THR A 235 -4.95 -1.12 1.21
N ARG A 236 -3.89 -0.47 0.75
CA ARG A 236 -3.60 0.95 1.04
C ARG A 236 -3.95 1.78 -0.19
N PHE A 237 -5.03 2.54 -0.09
CA PHE A 237 -5.62 3.26 -1.21
C PHE A 237 -5.12 4.69 -1.27
N GLY A 238 -4.55 5.06 -2.41
CA GLY A 238 -4.17 6.45 -2.68
C GLY A 238 -2.75 6.58 -3.18
N VAL A 239 -2.58 7.45 -4.16
CA VAL A 239 -1.31 8.00 -4.62
C VAL A 239 -1.39 9.53 -4.57
N PRO A 240 -0.30 10.25 -4.24
CA PRO A 240 -0.29 11.71 -4.26
C PRO A 240 -0.76 12.25 -5.61
N PHE A 241 -1.59 13.29 -5.58
CA PHE A 241 -2.21 13.84 -6.78
C PHE A 241 -2.36 15.36 -6.69
N ASP A 242 -1.96 16.06 -7.75
CA ASP A 242 -1.81 17.53 -7.81
C ASP A 242 -2.84 18.22 -8.70
N LYS A 243 -3.88 17.50 -9.14
CA LYS A 243 -4.97 18.08 -9.94
C LYS A 243 -6.32 17.82 -9.32
N LYS A 244 -7.26 18.76 -9.49
CA LYS A 244 -8.65 18.56 -9.06
C LYS A 244 -9.34 17.62 -10.06
N PRO A 245 -9.76 16.41 -9.65
CA PRO A 245 -10.42 15.49 -10.56
C PRO A 245 -11.86 15.92 -10.81
N VAL A 246 -12.34 15.77 -12.04
CA VAL A 246 -13.70 16.12 -12.47
C VAL A 246 -14.53 14.86 -12.68
N LYS A 247 -14.00 13.90 -13.45
CA LYS A 247 -14.70 12.65 -13.73
C LYS A 247 -13.74 11.52 -14.08
N VAL A 248 -14.21 10.29 -13.90
CA VAL A 248 -13.57 9.08 -14.42
C VAL A 248 -14.49 8.48 -15.49
N THR A 249 -13.94 8.14 -16.65
CA THR A 249 -14.65 7.43 -17.71
C THR A 249 -13.94 6.15 -18.09
N GLY A 250 -14.59 5.25 -18.80
CA GLY A 250 -13.95 4.06 -19.36
C GLY A 250 -14.97 3.10 -19.94
N TYR A 251 -14.55 1.86 -20.20
CA TYR A 251 -15.42 0.79 -20.66
C TYR A 251 -15.37 -0.40 -19.70
N TYR A 252 -16.50 -1.08 -19.54
CA TYR A 252 -16.57 -2.28 -18.71
C TYR A 252 -17.45 -3.38 -19.32
N LYS A 253 -17.20 -4.62 -18.88
CA LYS A 253 -18.13 -5.76 -18.97
C LYS A 253 -18.33 -6.31 -17.56
N TYR A 254 -19.54 -6.76 -17.23
CA TYR A 254 -19.79 -7.36 -15.93
C TYR A 254 -20.74 -8.55 -16.02
N THR A 255 -20.33 -9.67 -15.45
CA THR A 255 -21.17 -10.86 -15.30
C THR A 255 -21.12 -11.31 -13.84
N PRO A 256 -22.24 -11.29 -13.09
CA PRO A 256 -22.26 -11.79 -11.72
C PRO A 256 -22.10 -13.31 -11.69
N GLY A 257 -21.43 -13.83 -10.65
CA GLY A 257 -21.36 -15.26 -10.41
C GLY A 257 -22.74 -15.86 -10.07
N PRO A 258 -22.91 -17.18 -10.23
CA PRO A 258 -24.23 -17.81 -10.15
C PRO A 258 -24.86 -17.79 -8.74
N THR A 259 -24.04 -17.84 -7.69
CA THR A 259 -24.52 -17.97 -6.30
C THR A 259 -23.83 -16.97 -5.40
N PHE A 260 -24.57 -15.99 -4.91
CA PHE A 260 -24.08 -15.11 -3.86
C PHE A 260 -23.95 -15.89 -2.55
N GLN A 261 -22.81 -15.74 -1.88
CA GLN A 261 -22.50 -16.38 -0.60
C GLN A 261 -22.25 -15.34 0.50
N ASP A 262 -22.68 -15.67 1.71
CA ASP A 262 -22.32 -14.94 2.92
C ASP A 262 -20.88 -15.24 3.36
N LYS A 263 -20.45 -14.59 4.45
CA LYS A 263 -19.10 -14.73 5.02
C LYS A 263 -18.77 -16.17 5.45
N SER A 264 -19.77 -16.99 5.76
CA SER A 264 -19.62 -18.39 6.14
C SER A 264 -19.58 -19.33 4.92
N GLY A 265 -19.81 -18.82 3.71
CA GLY A 265 -19.96 -19.60 2.47
C GLY A 265 -21.39 -20.10 2.25
N GLY A 266 -22.34 -19.68 3.06
CA GLY A 266 -23.76 -20.02 2.92
C GLY A 266 -24.38 -19.27 1.74
N ALA A 267 -25.08 -19.98 0.85
CA ALA A 267 -25.77 -19.35 -0.26
C ALA A 267 -26.91 -18.45 0.24
N ILE A 268 -27.00 -17.22 -0.29
CA ILE A 268 -28.11 -16.30 -0.03
C ILE A 268 -29.03 -16.29 -1.25
N ALA A 269 -30.19 -16.95 -1.11
CA ALA A 269 -31.19 -16.99 -2.17
C ALA A 269 -31.73 -15.59 -2.51
N GLY A 270 -31.96 -15.34 -3.80
CA GLY A 270 -32.51 -14.07 -4.30
C GLY A 270 -31.53 -12.89 -4.32
N ARG A 271 -30.29 -13.09 -3.88
CA ARG A 271 -29.25 -12.06 -3.95
C ARG A 271 -28.32 -12.29 -5.14
N VAL A 272 -28.18 -11.26 -5.97
CA VAL A 272 -27.24 -11.22 -7.09
C VAL A 272 -26.05 -10.35 -6.70
N ASP A 273 -24.85 -10.77 -7.08
CA ASP A 273 -23.64 -9.98 -6.84
C ASP A 273 -23.56 -8.76 -7.76
N SER A 274 -22.76 -7.78 -7.38
CA SER A 274 -22.46 -6.59 -8.19
C SER A 274 -20.99 -6.27 -8.08
N ALA A 275 -20.39 -5.76 -9.15
CA ALA A 275 -19.07 -5.13 -9.08
C ALA A 275 -19.13 -3.82 -8.29
N SER A 276 -17.96 -3.34 -7.87
CA SER A 276 -17.76 -2.01 -7.30
C SER A 276 -16.73 -1.25 -8.13
N VAL A 277 -17.11 -0.08 -8.62
CA VAL A 277 -16.24 0.81 -9.40
C VAL A 277 -16.40 2.22 -8.85
N TYR A 278 -15.33 2.79 -8.31
CA TYR A 278 -15.36 4.11 -7.67
C TYR A 278 -13.98 4.77 -7.66
N ALA A 279 -13.97 6.07 -7.36
CA ALA A 279 -12.76 6.85 -7.16
C ALA A 279 -12.93 7.79 -5.95
N VAL A 280 -11.83 8.01 -5.23
CA VAL A 280 -11.81 8.78 -3.98
C VAL A 280 -10.66 9.77 -4.03
N PHE A 281 -10.96 11.02 -3.75
CA PHE A 281 -10.00 12.11 -3.62
C PHE A 281 -10.04 12.64 -2.19
N TYR A 282 -8.92 12.65 -1.50
CA TYR A 282 -8.91 12.85 -0.05
C TYR A 282 -7.63 13.53 0.44
N LEU A 283 -7.71 14.19 1.59
CA LEU A 283 -6.55 14.81 2.25
C LEU A 283 -5.60 13.73 2.77
N ASN A 284 -4.33 13.80 2.36
CA ASN A 284 -3.33 12.81 2.78
C ASN A 284 -2.66 13.14 4.12
N HIS A 285 -3.10 14.20 4.79
CA HIS A 285 -2.76 14.53 6.17
C HIS A 285 -4.01 14.91 6.95
N ASP A 286 -4.04 14.62 8.25
CA ASP A 286 -5.09 15.09 9.15
C ASP A 286 -4.82 16.54 9.62
N ALA A 287 -5.75 17.09 10.42
CA ALA A 287 -5.64 18.46 10.92
C ALA A 287 -4.42 18.70 11.85
N SER A 288 -3.78 17.64 12.34
CA SER A 288 -2.54 17.72 13.13
C SER A 288 -1.27 17.58 12.29
N GLY A 289 -1.41 17.43 10.97
CA GLY A 289 -0.28 17.21 10.05
C GLY A 289 0.23 15.77 10.04
N LYS A 290 -0.51 14.81 10.60
CA LYS A 290 -0.14 13.39 10.54
C LYS A 290 -0.58 12.79 9.21
N ALA A 291 0.30 12.00 8.60
CA ALA A 291 0.01 11.30 7.34
C ALA A 291 -1.23 10.38 7.47
N VAL A 292 -2.07 10.41 6.44
CA VAL A 292 -3.31 9.64 6.28
C VAL A 292 -3.20 8.77 5.04
N MET A 293 -3.36 7.47 5.23
CA MET A 293 -3.53 6.50 4.15
C MET A 293 -4.85 5.76 4.37
N LEU A 294 -5.74 5.81 3.39
CA LEU A 294 -7.01 5.09 3.48
C LEU A 294 -6.78 3.60 3.22
N ASN A 295 -7.66 2.77 3.77
CA ASN A 295 -7.61 1.32 3.61
C ASN A 295 -9.03 0.73 3.45
N GLY A 296 -9.13 -0.60 3.36
CA GLY A 296 -10.40 -1.30 3.13
C GLY A 296 -11.47 -0.97 4.17
N ALA A 297 -11.09 -0.57 5.39
CA ALA A 297 -12.03 -0.26 6.45
C ALA A 297 -12.65 1.15 6.31
N ASN A 298 -11.97 2.09 5.66
CA ASN A 298 -12.36 3.51 5.70
C ASN A 298 -12.34 4.25 4.35
N VAL A 299 -11.96 3.60 3.24
CA VAL A 299 -11.81 4.26 1.93
C VAL A 299 -13.09 4.92 1.41
N THR A 300 -14.26 4.49 1.88
CA THR A 300 -15.56 5.09 1.51
C THR A 300 -16.25 5.88 2.63
N SER A 301 -15.65 5.96 3.81
CA SER A 301 -16.30 6.53 5.01
C SER A 301 -15.43 7.52 5.80
N SER A 302 -14.14 7.64 5.48
CA SER A 302 -13.22 8.55 6.16
C SER A 302 -13.62 10.01 6.03
N SER A 303 -13.45 10.78 7.11
CA SER A 303 -13.68 12.23 7.14
C SER A 303 -12.66 13.03 6.33
N SER A 304 -11.52 12.41 5.95
CA SER A 304 -10.53 12.99 5.05
C SER A 304 -10.98 13.02 3.59
N ILE A 305 -12.06 12.30 3.22
CA ILE A 305 -12.59 12.28 1.86
C ILE A 305 -13.15 13.65 1.51
N VAL A 306 -12.68 14.20 0.39
CA VAL A 306 -13.06 15.52 -0.13
C VAL A 306 -13.90 15.38 -1.40
N GLY A 307 -13.54 14.43 -2.27
CA GLY A 307 -14.26 14.10 -3.49
C GLY A 307 -14.51 12.60 -3.63
N PHE A 308 -15.69 12.24 -4.13
CA PHE A 308 -16.06 10.85 -4.38
C PHE A 308 -16.81 10.69 -5.71
N ALA A 309 -16.46 9.68 -6.49
CA ALA A 309 -17.15 9.31 -7.72
C ALA A 309 -17.43 7.80 -7.72
N ARG A 310 -18.61 7.37 -8.15
CA ARG A 310 -18.98 5.94 -8.17
C ARG A 310 -19.93 5.61 -9.30
N LEU A 311 -19.72 4.45 -9.92
CA LEU A 311 -20.66 3.84 -10.84
C LEU A 311 -21.69 3.08 -10.00
N ASN A 312 -22.93 3.54 -10.01
CA ASN A 312 -23.99 2.95 -9.21
C ASN A 312 -25.33 2.87 -9.96
N PRO A 313 -25.92 1.68 -10.14
CA PRO A 313 -25.32 0.35 -9.98
C PRO A 313 -24.38 -0.01 -11.15
N VAL A 314 -23.55 -1.06 -10.98
CA VAL A 314 -22.83 -1.67 -12.12
C VAL A 314 -23.78 -2.66 -12.79
N THR A 315 -24.30 -2.31 -13.96
CA THR A 315 -25.29 -3.14 -14.65
C THR A 315 -24.61 -4.31 -15.36
N PRO A 316 -25.06 -5.57 -15.19
CA PRO A 316 -24.54 -6.71 -15.93
C PRO A 316 -24.66 -6.51 -17.45
N THR A 317 -23.59 -6.82 -18.16
CA THR A 317 -23.49 -6.64 -19.62
C THR A 317 -22.35 -7.49 -20.19
N SER A 318 -22.60 -8.16 -21.32
CA SER A 318 -21.60 -8.90 -22.10
C SER A 318 -20.84 -8.00 -23.08
N GLU A 319 -21.39 -6.83 -23.39
CA GLU A 319 -20.83 -5.87 -24.34
C GLU A 319 -20.03 -4.80 -23.61
N TRP A 320 -18.94 -4.34 -24.25
CA TRP A 320 -18.16 -3.23 -23.73
C TRP A 320 -19.05 -1.99 -23.59
N THR A 321 -19.30 -1.60 -22.35
CA THR A 321 -20.26 -0.55 -22.00
C THR A 321 -19.50 0.65 -21.46
N TYR A 322 -19.72 1.81 -22.07
CA TYR A 322 -19.15 3.06 -21.58
C TYR A 322 -19.70 3.40 -20.20
N PHE A 323 -18.83 3.90 -19.32
CA PHE A 323 -19.22 4.45 -18.04
C PHE A 323 -18.63 5.84 -17.82
N GLU A 324 -19.34 6.65 -17.03
CA GLU A 324 -18.88 7.94 -16.53
C GLU A 324 -19.24 8.06 -15.04
N MET A 325 -18.25 8.47 -14.23
CA MET A 325 -18.41 8.77 -12.81
C MET A 325 -17.95 10.21 -12.56
N VAL A 326 -18.88 11.10 -12.21
CA VAL A 326 -18.56 12.50 -11.91
C VAL A 326 -18.23 12.63 -10.42
N PHE A 327 -17.12 13.30 -10.10
CA PHE A 327 -16.75 13.58 -8.71
C PHE A 327 -17.76 14.52 -8.06
N LYS A 328 -18.22 14.13 -6.86
CA LYS A 328 -18.99 14.97 -5.95
C LYS A 328 -18.08 15.39 -4.81
N PHE A 329 -17.90 16.70 -4.68
CA PHE A 329 -17.07 17.29 -3.63
C PHE A 329 -17.93 17.73 -2.46
N ASN A 330 -17.47 17.44 -1.24
CA ASN A 330 -18.13 17.84 0.00
C ASN A 330 -17.47 19.06 0.66
N LYS A 331 -16.33 19.50 0.13
CA LYS A 331 -15.52 20.65 0.57
C LYS A 331 -14.88 21.30 -0.65
N ASP A 332 -14.54 22.59 -0.53
CA ASP A 332 -13.72 23.28 -1.52
C ASP A 332 -12.29 22.74 -1.52
N ILE A 333 -11.63 22.86 -2.68
CA ILE A 333 -10.23 22.46 -2.83
C ILE A 333 -9.33 23.61 -2.44
N ASP A 334 -8.45 23.36 -1.47
CA ASP A 334 -7.29 24.20 -1.23
C ASP A 334 -6.26 23.95 -2.33
N TYR A 335 -6.14 24.90 -3.25
CA TYR A 335 -5.24 24.81 -4.41
C TYR A 335 -3.77 24.93 -4.01
N GLN A 336 -3.43 25.65 -2.95
CA GLN A 336 -2.05 25.70 -2.47
C GLN A 336 -1.65 24.34 -1.88
N LEU A 337 -2.54 23.69 -1.15
CA LEU A 337 -2.32 22.33 -0.66
C LEU A 337 -2.28 21.31 -1.82
N LEU A 338 -3.10 21.50 -2.85
CA LEU A 338 -3.11 20.67 -4.06
C LEU A 338 -1.78 20.75 -4.82
N ASP A 339 -1.29 21.96 -5.05
CA ASP A 339 0.02 22.23 -5.67
C ASP A 339 1.20 21.64 -4.88
N ASN A 340 0.97 21.41 -3.59
CA ASN A 340 1.89 20.81 -2.64
C ASN A 340 1.57 19.33 -2.37
N MET A 341 0.90 18.63 -3.30
CA MET A 341 0.61 17.19 -3.20
C MET A 341 -0.08 16.78 -1.88
N GLY A 342 -0.84 17.67 -1.25
CA GLY A 342 -1.52 17.42 0.02
C GLY A 342 -2.81 16.60 -0.11
N TYR A 343 -3.05 16.03 -1.29
CA TYR A 343 -4.17 15.15 -1.57
C TYR A 343 -3.67 13.86 -2.20
N ASN A 344 -4.40 12.79 -1.90
CA ASN A 344 -4.25 11.52 -2.57
C ASN A 344 -5.51 11.22 -3.40
N LEU A 345 -5.31 10.49 -4.50
CA LEU A 345 -6.34 9.94 -5.34
C LEU A 345 -6.25 8.42 -5.37
N THR A 346 -7.38 7.73 -5.29
CA THR A 346 -7.48 6.32 -5.71
C THR A 346 -8.60 6.12 -6.71
N ILE A 347 -8.42 5.18 -7.62
CA ILE A 347 -9.47 4.59 -8.46
C ILE A 347 -9.49 3.11 -8.10
N VAL A 348 -10.66 2.54 -7.85
CA VAL A 348 -10.83 1.17 -7.37
C VAL A 348 -11.83 0.43 -8.23
N PHE A 349 -11.42 -0.75 -8.70
CA PHE A 349 -12.26 -1.73 -9.37
C PHE A 349 -12.29 -3.02 -8.53
N SER A 350 -13.48 -3.61 -8.36
CA SER A 350 -13.68 -4.89 -7.69
C SER A 350 -14.79 -5.70 -8.35
N SER A 351 -14.58 -7.00 -8.54
CA SER A 351 -15.57 -7.92 -9.12
C SER A 351 -16.75 -8.23 -8.19
N SER A 352 -16.60 -8.00 -6.89
CA SER A 352 -17.67 -8.13 -5.88
C SER A 352 -17.71 -6.93 -4.93
N VAL A 353 -18.90 -6.37 -4.73
CA VAL A 353 -19.11 -5.14 -3.96
C VAL A 353 -18.91 -5.32 -2.45
N LEU A 354 -19.10 -6.53 -1.94
CA LEU A 354 -18.81 -6.92 -0.56
C LEU A 354 -17.64 -7.91 -0.45
N GLY A 355 -16.78 -7.95 -1.48
CA GLY A 355 -15.66 -8.89 -1.53
C GLY A 355 -14.65 -8.69 -0.40
N ASP A 356 -14.53 -7.46 0.09
CA ASP A 356 -13.74 -7.07 1.27
C ASP A 356 -14.27 -7.67 2.59
N GLN A 357 -15.56 -7.98 2.64
CA GLN A 357 -16.23 -8.68 3.74
C GLN A 357 -16.30 -10.20 3.53
N PHE A 358 -15.65 -10.71 2.47
CA PHE A 358 -15.69 -12.09 2.03
C PHE A 358 -17.11 -12.57 1.67
N MET A 359 -17.92 -11.65 1.13
CA MET A 359 -19.28 -11.92 0.64
C MET A 359 -19.36 -11.58 -0.86
N GLY A 360 -19.99 -12.43 -1.65
CA GLY A 360 -20.02 -12.29 -3.10
C GLY A 360 -20.31 -13.61 -3.79
N ALA A 361 -20.30 -13.60 -5.12
CA ALA A 361 -20.46 -14.81 -5.91
C ALA A 361 -19.12 -15.20 -6.54
N ILE A 362 -18.69 -16.44 -6.29
CA ILE A 362 -17.54 -17.02 -7.02
C ILE A 362 -17.90 -17.02 -8.51
N GLY A 363 -16.98 -16.53 -9.35
CA GLY A 363 -17.19 -16.36 -10.78
C GLY A 363 -17.75 -15.00 -11.20
N SER A 364 -18.07 -14.09 -10.25
CA SER A 364 -18.33 -12.70 -10.62
C SER A 364 -17.13 -12.12 -11.34
N GLU A 365 -17.34 -11.62 -12.55
CA GLU A 365 -16.29 -11.16 -13.45
C GLU A 365 -16.55 -9.72 -13.89
N LEU A 366 -15.58 -8.85 -13.64
CA LEU A 366 -15.52 -7.47 -14.12
C LEU A 366 -14.32 -7.34 -15.06
N GLN A 367 -14.54 -6.89 -16.29
CA GLN A 367 -13.47 -6.45 -17.18
C GLN A 367 -13.52 -4.93 -17.34
N VAL A 368 -12.36 -4.28 -17.38
CA VAL A 368 -12.25 -2.82 -17.46
C VAL A 368 -11.16 -2.43 -18.45
N ASP A 369 -11.43 -1.41 -19.27
CA ASP A 369 -10.49 -0.89 -20.25
C ASP A 369 -10.66 0.62 -20.50
N LYS A 370 -9.63 1.25 -21.08
CA LYS A 370 -9.53 2.65 -21.52
C LYS A 370 -10.06 3.64 -20.49
N VAL A 371 -9.58 3.51 -19.26
CA VAL A 371 -9.98 4.40 -18.17
C VAL A 371 -9.32 5.76 -18.36
N ARG A 372 -10.09 6.83 -18.17
CA ARG A 372 -9.63 8.22 -18.24
C ARG A 372 -10.01 8.93 -16.96
N LEU A 373 -9.03 9.53 -16.30
CA LEU A 373 -9.26 10.50 -15.25
C LEU A 373 -9.14 11.89 -15.85
N ILE A 374 -10.24 12.63 -15.89
CA ILE A 374 -10.31 13.98 -16.42
C ILE A 374 -10.28 14.95 -15.25
N CYS A 375 -9.36 15.90 -15.29
CA CYS A 375 -9.12 16.92 -14.29
C CYS A 375 -9.48 18.31 -14.80
N THR A 376 -9.50 19.30 -13.91
CA THR A 376 -9.57 20.71 -14.31
C THR A 376 -8.33 21.10 -15.10
N LYS A 377 -8.50 22.00 -16.09
CA LYS A 377 -7.37 22.57 -16.81
C LYS A 377 -6.48 23.38 -15.88
N GLU A 378 -5.17 23.31 -16.09
CA GLU A 378 -4.25 24.33 -15.54
C GLU A 378 -4.51 25.64 -16.30
N GLU A 379 -4.75 26.73 -15.57
CA GLU A 379 -4.84 28.09 -16.13
C GLU A 379 -3.46 28.75 -16.23
#